data_AF-A0A2P2KZA1-F1
#
_entry.id   AF-A0A2P2KZA1-F1
#
_cell.length_a   1.000
_cell.length_b   1.000
_cell.length_c   1.000
_cell.angle_alpha   90.00
_cell.angle_beta   90.00
_cell.angle_gamma   90.00
#
_symmetry.space_group_name_H-M   'P 1'
#
loop_
_entity.id
_entity.type
_entity.pdbx_description
1 polymer ?
#
loop_
_entity_poly.entity_id
_entity_poly.type
_entity_poly.pdbx_seq_one_letter_code
_entity_poly.pdbx_strand_id
1 'polypeptide(L)'
;MDRLTSTTIIPDAFQGARDDFSMQFSIVWDQIKAPLIVPLLRLAVAICLIMSLMLFIERLYMGVVILLVKLLGRKPEKRYRWEPMKDDVELGNSAYPLVLVQIPMYNEREVYQLSIGAACGLSWPSDRIIIQVLDDSTDPTIKDLVELECQRWASKGINIKYETRDNRNGYKAGALKEGMKRSYVMNCDCVAIFDADFQPEPDFLWRTIPFLAHNPQLALVQTRWKFGNLAFSQVFLTLIWPFIICSVRY
;
A
#
# COMPACT_ATOMS: atom_id res chain seq x y z
N MET A 1 28.31 -73.31 -1.96
CA MET A 1 27.81 -72.15 -1.19
C MET A 1 28.99 -71.26 -0.91
N ASP A 2 28.99 -70.12 -1.58
CA ASP A 2 30.11 -69.20 -1.76
C ASP A 2 30.53 -68.48 -0.48
N ARG A 3 31.84 -68.26 -0.30
CA ARG A 3 32.37 -67.30 0.67
C ARG A 3 33.67 -66.68 0.16
N LEU A 4 33.56 -65.38 -0.15
CA LEU A 4 34.53 -64.26 -0.01
C LEU A 4 36.01 -64.57 -0.31
N THR A 5 36.75 -63.75 -1.05
CA THR A 5 37.06 -62.36 -0.68
C THR A 5 37.74 -61.64 -1.86
N SER A 6 37.19 -60.50 -2.29
CA SER A 6 37.89 -59.54 -3.16
C SER A 6 38.96 -58.82 -2.35
N THR A 7 40.20 -58.80 -2.83
CA THR A 7 41.24 -57.89 -2.33
C THR A 7 41.79 -57.12 -3.51
N THR A 8 41.21 -55.95 -3.77
CA THR A 8 41.69 -55.00 -4.76
C THR A 8 42.91 -54.29 -4.16
N ILE A 9 44.10 -54.66 -4.62
CA ILE A 9 45.36 -53.99 -4.26
C ILE A 9 45.38 -52.63 -4.98
N ILE A 10 45.08 -51.56 -4.25
CA ILE A 10 45.39 -50.20 -4.71
C ILE A 10 46.87 -49.94 -4.35
N PRO A 11 47.71 -49.47 -5.29
CA PRO A 11 49.13 -49.28 -5.03
C PRO A 11 49.36 -48.11 -4.06
N ASP A 12 50.07 -48.38 -2.95
CA ASP A 12 50.39 -47.44 -1.86
C ASP A 12 50.99 -46.09 -2.32
N ALA A 13 51.65 -46.07 -3.49
CA ALA A 13 52.21 -44.86 -4.09
C ALA A 13 51.14 -43.82 -4.49
N PHE A 14 49.96 -44.27 -4.92
CA PHE A 14 48.85 -43.37 -5.27
C PHE A 14 48.14 -42.83 -4.02
N GLN A 15 48.17 -43.59 -2.92
CA GLN A 15 47.67 -43.17 -1.61
C GLN A 15 48.56 -42.08 -1.01
N GLY A 16 49.89 -42.31 -0.99
CA GLY A 16 50.87 -41.35 -0.48
C GLY A 16 50.89 -40.02 -1.25
N ALA A 17 50.74 -40.04 -2.58
CA ALA A 17 50.64 -38.81 -3.38
C ALA A 17 49.33 -38.04 -3.14
N ARG A 18 48.23 -38.76 -2.87
CA ARG A 18 46.94 -38.14 -2.48
C ARG A 18 47.01 -37.50 -1.11
N ASP A 19 47.64 -38.19 -0.16
CA ASP A 19 47.79 -37.72 1.21
C ASP A 19 48.70 -36.49 1.27
N ASP A 20 49.80 -36.49 0.49
CA ASP A 20 50.71 -35.34 0.40
C ASP A 20 50.06 -34.12 -0.29
N PHE A 21 49.28 -34.33 -1.36
CA PHE A 21 48.49 -33.26 -1.99
C PHE A 21 47.40 -32.71 -1.06
N SER A 22 46.75 -33.59 -0.28
CA SER A 22 45.73 -33.17 0.70
C SER A 22 46.34 -32.38 1.86
N MET A 23 47.54 -32.73 2.30
CA MET A 23 48.27 -32.04 3.36
C MET A 23 48.75 -30.67 2.87
N GLN A 24 49.32 -30.59 1.66
CA GLN A 24 49.69 -29.30 1.05
C GLN A 24 48.47 -28.41 0.83
N PHE A 25 47.36 -28.96 0.35
CA PHE A 25 46.11 -28.21 0.19
C PHE A 25 45.59 -27.70 1.54
N SER A 26 45.66 -28.50 2.61
CA SER A 26 45.27 -28.08 3.96
C SER A 26 46.12 -26.93 4.49
N ILE A 27 47.43 -26.95 4.25
CA ILE A 27 48.36 -25.90 4.71
C ILE A 27 48.11 -24.59 3.95
N VAL A 28 47.92 -24.65 2.62
CA VAL A 28 47.58 -23.47 1.80
C VAL A 28 46.19 -22.93 2.17
N TRP A 29 45.25 -23.83 2.44
CA TRP A 29 43.90 -23.48 2.90
C TRP A 29 43.91 -22.78 4.25
N ASP A 30 44.73 -23.21 5.21
CA ASP A 30 44.89 -22.55 6.51
C ASP A 30 45.63 -21.21 6.40
N GLN A 31 46.61 -21.11 5.50
CA GLN A 31 47.33 -19.85 5.20
C GLN A 31 46.46 -18.80 4.52
N ILE A 32 45.44 -19.19 3.73
CA ILE A 32 44.50 -18.25 3.07
C ILE A 32 43.30 -17.95 3.98
N LYS A 33 42.80 -18.94 4.71
CA LYS A 33 41.65 -18.78 5.61
C LYS A 33 41.92 -17.80 6.74
N ALA A 34 43.05 -17.93 7.42
CA ALA A 34 43.34 -17.15 8.62
C ALA A 34 43.47 -15.63 8.37
N PRO A 35 44.17 -15.14 7.33
CA PRO A 35 44.31 -13.70 7.10
C PRO A 35 43.23 -13.07 6.21
N LEU A 36 42.48 -13.86 5.42
CA LEU A 36 41.48 -13.31 4.48
C LEU A 36 40.04 -13.64 4.91
N ILE A 37 39.74 -14.92 5.14
CA ILE A 37 38.37 -15.38 5.41
C ILE A 37 37.93 -14.98 6.81
N VAL A 38 38.80 -15.11 7.82
CA VAL A 38 38.47 -14.75 9.22
C VAL A 38 38.14 -13.26 9.39
N PRO A 39 38.94 -12.28 8.91
CA PRO A 39 38.57 -10.87 9.05
C PRO A 39 37.35 -10.49 8.21
N LEU A 40 37.19 -11.07 7.02
CA LEU A 40 36.00 -10.87 6.20
C LEU A 40 34.74 -11.35 6.92
N LEU A 41 34.79 -12.55 7.52
CA LEU A 41 33.68 -13.12 8.28
C LEU A 41 33.40 -12.30 9.55
N ARG A 42 34.43 -11.86 10.27
CA ARG A 42 34.29 -10.97 11.43
C ARG A 42 33.63 -9.65 11.05
N LEU A 43 34.01 -9.07 9.91
CA LEU A 43 33.40 -7.85 9.38
C LEU A 43 31.93 -8.08 9.00
N ALA A 44 31.62 -9.19 8.32
CA ALA A 44 30.24 -9.55 7.99
C ALA A 44 29.38 -9.73 9.25
N VAL A 45 29.89 -10.45 10.26
CA VAL A 45 29.21 -10.61 11.56
C VAL A 45 29.02 -9.26 12.25
N ALA A 46 30.03 -8.39 12.24
CA ALA A 46 29.93 -7.05 12.81
C ALA A 46 28.84 -6.22 12.11
N ILE A 47 28.77 -6.26 10.78
CA ILE A 47 27.70 -5.59 10.02
C ILE A 47 26.33 -6.15 10.40
N CYS A 48 26.18 -7.47 10.46
CA CYS A 48 24.93 -8.12 10.87
C CYS A 48 24.50 -7.70 12.29
N LEU A 49 25.44 -7.63 13.23
CA LEU A 49 25.18 -7.17 14.60
C LEU A 49 24.77 -5.70 14.63
N ILE A 50 25.43 -4.83 13.85
CA ILE A 50 25.07 -3.41 13.75
C ILE A 50 23.67 -3.25 13.16
N MET A 51 23.34 -3.96 12.08
CA MET A 51 22.00 -3.92 11.48
C MET A 51 20.93 -4.44 12.44
N SER A 52 21.21 -5.55 13.14
CA SER A 52 20.31 -6.09 14.16
C SER A 52 20.06 -5.10 15.31
N LEU A 53 21.12 -4.45 15.80
CA LEU A 53 21.02 -3.44 16.84
C LEU A 53 20.24 -2.21 16.38
N MET A 54 20.49 -1.73 15.16
CA MET A 54 19.75 -0.61 14.58
C MET A 54 18.25 -0.91 14.50
N LEU A 55 17.87 -2.08 13.97
CA LEU A 55 16.48 -2.52 13.90
C LEU A 55 15.86 -2.66 15.30
N PHE A 56 16.62 -3.19 16.26
CA PHE A 56 16.15 -3.30 17.64
C PHE A 56 15.90 -1.93 18.28
N ILE A 57 16.81 -0.96 18.09
CA ILE A 57 16.65 0.42 18.56
C ILE A 57 15.41 1.06 17.91
N GLU A 58 15.19 0.88 16.61
CA GLU A 58 13.99 1.38 15.93
C GLU A 58 12.70 0.79 16.55
N ARG A 59 12.68 -0.52 16.82
CA ARG A 59 11.54 -1.19 17.47
C ARG A 59 11.32 -0.70 18.89
N LEU A 60 12.39 -0.51 19.67
CA LEU A 60 12.32 0.06 21.02
C LEU A 60 11.79 1.49 20.98
N TYR A 61 12.32 2.34 20.10
CA TYR A 61 11.87 3.71 19.92
C TYR A 61 10.38 3.77 19.61
N MET A 62 9.92 2.98 18.62
CA MET A 62 8.50 2.89 18.28
C MET A 62 7.66 2.39 19.46
N GLY A 63 8.15 1.40 20.22
CA GLY A 63 7.50 0.89 21.42
C GLY A 63 7.33 1.97 22.51
N VAL A 64 8.40 2.73 22.79
CA VAL A 64 8.39 3.84 23.76
C VAL A 64 7.43 4.94 23.31
N VAL A 65 7.45 5.34 22.04
CA VAL A 65 6.53 6.35 21.50
C VAL A 65 5.07 5.89 21.65
N ILE A 66 4.74 4.64 21.29
CA ILE A 66 3.40 4.09 21.45
C ILE A 66 2.97 4.09 22.93
N LEU A 67 3.88 3.69 23.83
CA LEU A 67 3.63 3.68 25.27
C LEU A 67 3.36 5.11 25.79
N LEU A 68 4.19 6.08 25.43
CA LEU A 68 3.99 7.48 25.81
C LEU A 68 2.67 8.05 25.28
N VAL A 69 2.33 7.78 24.01
CA VAL A 69 1.04 8.22 23.43
C VAL A 69 -0.14 7.59 24.18
N LYS A 70 -0.05 6.30 24.54
CA LYS A 70 -1.07 5.60 25.33
C LYS A 70 -1.18 6.17 26.75
N LEU A 71 -0.06 6.38 27.43
CA LEU A 71 -0.01 6.93 28.80
C LEU A 71 -0.52 8.37 28.86
N LEU A 72 -0.17 9.20 27.89
CA LEU A 72 -0.66 10.58 27.76
C LEU A 72 -2.14 10.65 27.33
N GLY A 73 -2.81 9.51 27.13
CA GLY A 73 -4.25 9.44 26.84
C GLY A 73 -4.66 10.18 25.57
N ARG A 74 -3.72 10.48 24.67
CA ARG A 74 -3.94 11.22 23.42
C ARG A 74 -4.59 10.30 22.38
N LYS A 75 -5.82 9.87 22.65
CA LYS A 75 -6.64 9.18 21.65
C LYS A 75 -7.09 10.20 20.59
N PRO A 76 -7.08 9.83 19.29
CA PRO A 76 -7.58 10.71 18.24
C PRO A 76 -9.02 11.14 18.48
N GLU A 77 -9.85 10.26 19.06
CA GLU A 77 -11.24 10.52 19.47
C GLU A 77 -11.39 11.65 20.49
N LYS A 78 -10.38 11.89 21.35
CA LYS A 78 -10.37 12.99 22.33
C LYS A 78 -9.77 14.27 21.76
N ARG A 79 -8.99 14.16 20.68
CA ARG A 79 -8.27 15.27 20.07
C ARG A 79 -9.05 15.92 18.94
N TYR A 80 -9.82 15.14 18.19
CA TYR A 80 -10.55 15.59 17.03
C TYR A 80 -12.04 15.35 17.22
N ARG A 81 -12.84 16.36 16.89
CA ARG A 81 -14.30 16.24 16.87
C ARG A 81 -14.69 15.41 15.66
N TRP A 82 -15.48 14.37 15.89
CA TRP A 82 -15.90 13.41 14.86
C TRP A 82 -17.41 13.16 14.90
N GLU A 83 -18.13 13.95 15.69
CA GLU A 83 -19.57 13.83 15.85
C GLU A 83 -20.26 13.83 14.47
N PRO A 84 -21.30 13.01 14.26
CA PRO A 84 -22.03 13.01 13.01
C PRO A 84 -22.52 14.41 12.69
N MET A 85 -22.40 14.79 11.41
CA MET A 85 -22.97 16.06 10.94
C MET A 85 -24.47 16.03 11.19
N LYS A 86 -25.01 17.10 11.79
CA LYS A 86 -26.44 17.20 12.08
C LYS A 86 -27.19 17.58 10.81
N ASP A 87 -28.32 16.92 10.59
CA ASP A 87 -29.27 17.34 9.57
C ASP A 87 -29.84 18.70 9.97
N ASP A 88 -29.42 19.74 9.24
CA ASP A 88 -30.02 21.06 9.34
C ASP A 88 -31.23 21.10 8.40
N VAL A 89 -32.44 21.17 8.96
CA VAL A 89 -33.69 21.15 8.21
C VAL A 89 -33.81 22.34 7.25
N GLU A 90 -33.19 23.48 7.60
CA GLU A 90 -33.22 24.69 6.78
C GLU A 90 -32.22 24.63 5.61
N LEU A 91 -31.05 24.02 5.84
CA LEU A 91 -29.99 23.90 4.81
C LEU A 91 -30.15 22.65 3.94
N GLY A 92 -30.86 21.63 4.43
CA GLY A 92 -31.02 20.33 3.77
C GLY A 92 -29.67 19.72 3.40
N ASN A 93 -29.56 19.21 2.16
CA ASN A 93 -28.31 18.63 1.66
C ASN A 93 -27.15 19.65 1.56
N SER A 94 -27.43 20.95 1.62
CA SER A 94 -26.40 21.99 1.56
C SER A 94 -25.56 22.12 2.81
N ALA A 95 -25.97 21.48 3.91
CA ALA A 95 -25.12 21.32 5.09
C ALA A 95 -23.91 20.42 4.82
N TYR A 96 -23.96 19.56 3.81
CA TYR A 96 -22.92 18.59 3.51
C TYR A 96 -21.90 19.15 2.50
N PRO A 97 -20.58 18.95 2.76
CA PRO A 97 -19.55 19.33 1.80
C PRO A 97 -19.68 18.53 0.49
N LEU A 98 -19.34 19.18 -0.62
CA LEU A 98 -19.26 18.49 -1.91
C LEU A 98 -17.99 17.63 -1.93
N VAL A 99 -18.16 16.32 -2.09
CA VAL A 99 -17.06 15.34 -2.07
C VAL A 99 -16.78 14.84 -3.47
N LEU A 100 -15.53 14.98 -3.92
CA LEU A 100 -15.01 14.28 -5.08
C LEU A 100 -14.45 12.92 -4.65
N VAL A 101 -14.85 11.86 -5.33
CA VAL A 101 -14.28 10.52 -5.17
C VAL A 101 -13.46 10.19 -6.42
N GLN A 102 -12.15 10.10 -6.30
CA GLN A 102 -11.24 9.78 -7.41
C GLN A 102 -10.83 8.30 -7.39
N ILE A 103 -10.94 7.65 -8.54
CA ILE A 103 -10.53 6.26 -8.75
C ILE A 103 -9.56 6.19 -9.93
N PRO A 104 -8.23 6.27 -9.71
CA PRO A 104 -7.25 6.04 -10.77
C PRO A 104 -7.19 4.55 -11.15
N MET A 105 -7.31 4.28 -12.44
CA MET A 105 -7.28 2.93 -13.03
C MET A 105 -6.17 2.78 -14.08
N TYR A 106 -5.58 1.59 -14.14
CA TYR A 106 -4.59 1.24 -15.16
C TYR A 106 -4.59 -0.27 -15.46
N ASN A 107 -5.21 -0.66 -16.58
CA ASN A 107 -5.35 -2.04 -17.04
C ASN A 107 -5.99 -2.98 -15.99
N GLU A 108 -6.99 -2.49 -15.25
CA GLU A 108 -7.65 -3.15 -14.10
C GLU A 108 -8.88 -3.98 -14.54
N ARG A 109 -8.65 -5.06 -15.30
CA ARG A 109 -9.74 -5.82 -15.96
C ARG A 109 -10.67 -6.54 -14.98
N GLU A 110 -10.15 -7.07 -13.88
CA GLU A 110 -10.92 -7.94 -12.98
C GLU A 110 -11.67 -7.16 -11.90
N VAL A 111 -11.17 -5.98 -11.54
CA VAL A 111 -11.65 -5.25 -10.34
C VAL A 111 -12.44 -3.98 -10.66
N TYR A 112 -12.40 -3.47 -11.90
CA TYR A 112 -13.06 -2.20 -12.25
C TYR A 112 -14.55 -2.17 -11.86
N GLN A 113 -15.29 -3.25 -12.10
CA GLN A 113 -16.72 -3.33 -11.78
C GLN A 113 -16.97 -3.21 -10.28
N LEU A 114 -16.17 -3.91 -9.48
CA LEU A 114 -16.31 -3.94 -8.03
C LEU A 114 -15.92 -2.59 -7.42
N SER A 115 -14.84 -1.97 -7.90
CA SER A 115 -14.38 -0.67 -7.40
C SER A 115 -15.32 0.47 -7.78
N ILE A 116 -15.74 0.56 -9.05
CA ILE A 116 -16.72 1.57 -9.48
C ILE A 116 -18.04 1.35 -8.76
N GLY A 117 -18.49 0.09 -8.66
CA GLY A 117 -19.72 -0.25 -7.95
C GLY A 117 -19.67 0.13 -6.47
N ALA A 118 -18.56 -0.11 -5.78
CA ALA A 118 -18.40 0.25 -4.38
C ALA A 118 -18.34 1.77 -4.17
N ALA A 119 -17.66 2.51 -5.05
CA ALA A 119 -17.64 3.96 -5.00
C ALA A 119 -19.03 4.57 -5.30
N CYS A 120 -19.75 4.04 -6.29
CA CYS A 120 -21.13 4.42 -6.58
C CYS A 120 -22.12 4.03 -5.47
N GLY A 121 -21.77 3.05 -4.64
CA GLY A 121 -22.55 2.59 -3.48
C GLY A 121 -22.29 3.36 -2.20
N LEU A 122 -21.43 4.40 -2.21
CA LEU A 122 -21.20 5.25 -1.05
C LEU A 122 -22.48 5.98 -0.65
N SER A 123 -22.83 5.89 0.63
CA SER A 123 -23.93 6.62 1.20
C SER A 123 -23.49 8.08 1.40
N TRP A 124 -23.98 8.96 0.55
CA TRP A 124 -23.83 10.41 0.64
C TRP A 124 -24.95 11.07 -0.17
N PRO A 125 -25.37 12.31 0.13
CA PRO A 125 -26.34 12.99 -0.71
C PRO A 125 -25.89 13.04 -2.17
N SER A 126 -26.74 12.60 -3.09
CA SER A 126 -26.39 12.39 -4.51
C SER A 126 -26.01 13.68 -5.23
N ASP A 127 -26.49 14.83 -4.76
CA ASP A 127 -26.12 16.17 -5.22
C ASP A 127 -24.80 16.68 -4.62
N ARG A 128 -24.25 15.96 -3.63
CA ARG A 128 -23.03 16.31 -2.86
C ARG A 128 -21.90 15.32 -3.06
N ILE A 129 -22.01 14.39 -4.00
CA ILE A 129 -20.95 13.46 -4.38
C ILE A 129 -20.72 13.49 -5.89
N ILE A 130 -19.44 13.51 -6.28
CA ILE A 130 -19.01 13.37 -7.66
C ILE A 130 -18.00 12.23 -7.71
N ILE A 131 -18.22 11.23 -8.56
CA ILE A 131 -17.29 10.12 -8.76
C ILE A 131 -16.51 10.39 -10.04
N GLN A 132 -15.19 10.40 -9.97
CA GLN A 132 -14.29 10.63 -11.07
C GLN A 132 -13.40 9.41 -11.27
N VAL A 133 -13.65 8.68 -12.35
CA VAL A 133 -12.82 7.54 -12.79
C VAL A 133 -11.77 8.07 -13.75
N LEU A 134 -10.50 7.93 -13.36
CA LEU A 134 -9.35 8.41 -14.11
C LEU A 134 -8.66 7.21 -14.76
N ASP A 135 -8.91 6.97 -16.05
CA ASP A 135 -8.40 5.78 -16.74
C ASP A 135 -7.18 6.08 -17.62
N ASP A 136 -6.04 5.53 -17.18
CA ASP A 136 -4.74 5.60 -17.85
C ASP A 136 -4.42 4.32 -18.66
N SER A 137 -5.39 3.40 -18.80
CA SER A 137 -5.19 2.11 -19.47
C SER A 137 -4.63 2.26 -20.88
N THR A 138 -3.90 1.25 -21.33
CA THR A 138 -3.37 1.19 -22.70
C THR A 138 -4.17 0.25 -23.58
N ASP A 139 -4.86 -0.72 -22.98
CA ASP A 139 -5.73 -1.67 -23.69
C ASP A 139 -7.07 -0.99 -24.02
N PRO A 140 -7.43 -0.84 -25.32
CA PRO A 140 -8.71 -0.27 -25.73
C PRO A 140 -9.91 -1.06 -25.19
N THR A 141 -9.77 -2.39 -25.10
CA THR A 141 -10.85 -3.26 -24.60
C THR A 141 -11.20 -2.93 -23.16
N ILE A 142 -10.18 -2.67 -22.34
CA ILE A 142 -10.38 -2.32 -20.93
C ILE A 142 -11.03 -0.94 -20.82
N LYS A 143 -10.58 0.04 -21.62
CA LYS A 143 -11.18 1.37 -21.66
C LYS A 143 -12.67 1.32 -21.99
N ASP A 144 -13.03 0.56 -23.03
CA ASP A 144 -14.42 0.41 -23.45
C ASP A 144 -15.28 -0.21 -22.34
N LEU A 145 -14.74 -1.19 -21.61
CA LEU A 145 -15.42 -1.83 -20.48
C LEU A 145 -15.62 -0.86 -19.30
N VAL A 146 -14.60 -0.10 -18.93
CA VAL A 146 -14.65 0.89 -17.84
C VAL A 146 -15.62 2.02 -18.20
N GLU A 147 -15.56 2.52 -19.43
CA GLU A 147 -16.46 3.55 -19.93
C GLU A 147 -17.92 3.07 -19.92
N LEU A 148 -18.19 1.86 -20.41
CA LEU A 148 -19.53 1.26 -20.42
C LEU A 148 -20.09 1.13 -19.00
N GLU A 149 -19.28 0.72 -18.03
CA GLU A 149 -19.69 0.63 -16.63
C GLU A 149 -19.98 2.02 -16.04
N CYS A 150 -19.16 3.04 -16.36
CA CYS A 150 -19.43 4.42 -15.96
C CYS A 150 -20.76 4.92 -16.55
N GLN A 151 -21.02 4.66 -17.83
CA GLN A 151 -22.29 5.02 -18.50
C GLN A 151 -23.49 4.30 -17.86
N ARG A 152 -23.32 3.04 -17.45
CA ARG A 152 -24.35 2.26 -16.73
C ARG A 152 -24.69 2.88 -15.38
N TRP A 153 -23.72 3.40 -14.64
CA TRP A 153 -24.00 4.09 -13.37
C TRP A 153 -24.56 5.50 -13.58
N ALA A 154 -24.09 6.20 -14.61
CA ALA A 154 -24.65 7.50 -15.00
C ALA A 154 -26.14 7.40 -15.36
N SER A 155 -26.56 6.34 -16.06
CA SER A 155 -27.97 6.14 -16.42
C SER A 155 -28.87 5.82 -15.22
N LYS A 156 -28.30 5.39 -14.10
CA LYS A 156 -29.00 5.24 -12.81
C LYS A 156 -29.11 6.56 -12.02
N GLY A 157 -28.62 7.67 -12.58
CA GLY A 157 -28.64 8.99 -11.93
C GLY A 157 -27.47 9.26 -10.99
N ILE A 158 -26.44 8.41 -10.98
CA ILE A 158 -25.22 8.67 -10.20
C ILE A 158 -24.35 9.68 -10.94
N ASN A 159 -23.81 10.67 -10.22
CA ASN A 159 -22.92 11.68 -10.78
C ASN A 159 -21.49 11.13 -10.94
N ILE A 160 -21.30 10.33 -11.99
CA ILE A 160 -20.00 9.75 -12.37
C ILE A 160 -19.43 10.41 -13.62
N LYS A 161 -18.12 10.63 -13.64
CA LYS A 161 -17.34 11.20 -14.74
C LYS A 161 -16.21 10.25 -15.10
N TYR A 162 -16.18 9.83 -16.36
CA TYR A 162 -15.08 9.06 -16.92
C TYR A 162 -14.12 10.01 -17.62
N GLU A 163 -12.84 9.90 -17.28
CA GLU A 163 -11.81 10.83 -17.72
C GLU A 163 -10.57 10.06 -18.16
N THR A 164 -10.15 10.29 -19.41
CA THR A 164 -8.92 9.73 -19.98
C THR A 164 -7.95 10.84 -20.33
N ARG A 165 -6.67 10.50 -20.41
CA ARG A 165 -5.62 11.41 -20.91
C ARG A 165 -4.72 10.71 -21.93
N ASP A 166 -4.13 11.51 -22.81
CA ASP A 166 -3.24 11.00 -23.87
C ASP A 166 -1.80 10.77 -23.38
N ASN A 167 -1.39 11.50 -22.34
CA ASN A 167 -0.02 11.47 -21.82
C ASN A 167 0.04 10.95 -20.38
N ARG A 168 0.79 9.85 -20.18
CA ARG A 168 0.97 9.19 -18.88
C ARG A 168 2.08 9.79 -18.00
N ASN A 169 2.50 11.02 -18.27
CA ASN A 169 3.47 11.71 -17.44
C ASN A 169 3.02 11.78 -15.97
N GLY A 170 3.89 11.36 -15.05
CA GLY A 170 3.62 11.33 -13.61
C GLY A 170 2.76 10.14 -13.13
N TYR A 171 2.42 9.18 -14.00
CA TYR A 171 1.66 7.97 -13.64
C TYR A 171 0.41 8.32 -12.81
N LYS A 172 0.13 7.57 -11.74
CA LYS A 172 -1.02 7.78 -10.83
C LYS A 172 -1.12 9.22 -10.30
N ALA A 173 0.00 9.79 -9.84
CA ALA A 173 0.02 11.15 -9.32
C ALA A 173 -0.29 12.19 -10.40
N GLY A 174 0.17 11.95 -11.63
CA GLY A 174 -0.17 12.76 -12.80
C GLY A 174 -1.66 12.68 -13.15
N ALA A 175 -2.24 11.47 -13.14
CA ALA A 175 -3.65 11.28 -13.42
C ALA A 175 -4.54 12.02 -12.40
N LEU A 176 -4.24 11.87 -11.11
CA LEU A 176 -4.93 12.59 -10.03
C LEU A 176 -4.82 14.11 -10.21
N LYS A 177 -3.62 14.62 -10.53
CA LYS A 177 -3.39 16.04 -10.76
C LYS A 177 -4.17 16.59 -11.96
N GLU A 178 -4.25 15.86 -13.08
CA GLU A 178 -5.06 16.26 -14.23
C GLU A 178 -6.56 16.22 -13.90
N GLY A 179 -7.00 15.19 -13.15
CA GLY A 179 -8.38 15.09 -12.66
C GLY A 179 -8.82 16.31 -11.86
N MET A 180 -7.92 16.87 -11.04
CA MET A 180 -8.17 18.07 -10.25
C MET A 180 -8.35 19.35 -11.07
N LYS A 181 -7.92 19.38 -12.35
CA LYS A 181 -8.06 20.58 -13.21
C LYS A 181 -9.45 20.71 -13.84
N ARG A 182 -10.30 19.68 -13.74
CA ARG A 182 -11.63 19.70 -14.34
C ARG A 182 -12.51 20.73 -13.65
N SER A 183 -13.33 21.45 -14.43
CA SER A 183 -14.15 22.57 -13.94
C SER A 183 -15.11 22.17 -12.83
N TYR A 184 -15.68 20.97 -12.89
CA TYR A 184 -16.59 20.44 -11.86
C TYR A 184 -15.89 20.11 -10.53
N VAL A 185 -14.57 19.94 -10.53
CA VAL A 185 -13.78 19.66 -9.31
C VAL A 185 -13.51 20.92 -8.50
N MET A 186 -13.47 22.09 -9.13
CA MET A 186 -13.11 23.35 -8.46
C MET A 186 -14.06 23.73 -7.31
N ASN A 187 -15.28 23.20 -7.33
CA ASN A 187 -16.30 23.47 -6.30
C ASN A 187 -16.33 22.40 -5.20
N CYS A 188 -15.48 21.36 -5.26
CA CYS A 188 -15.44 20.29 -4.28
C CYS A 188 -14.67 20.72 -3.03
N ASP A 189 -15.24 20.49 -1.86
CA ASP A 189 -14.64 20.84 -0.57
C ASP A 189 -13.62 19.77 -0.11
N CYS A 190 -13.88 18.51 -0.46
CA CYS A 190 -13.09 17.35 -0.05
C CYS A 190 -12.86 16.41 -1.24
N VAL A 191 -11.70 15.76 -1.25
CA VAL A 191 -11.36 14.73 -2.23
C VAL A 191 -11.00 13.45 -1.50
N ALA A 192 -11.74 12.38 -1.77
CA ALA A 192 -11.43 11.02 -1.35
C ALA A 192 -10.81 10.25 -2.52
N ILE A 193 -9.66 9.61 -2.29
CA ILE A 193 -8.94 8.86 -3.33
C ILE A 193 -9.00 7.37 -2.98
N PHE A 194 -9.46 6.53 -3.91
CA PHE A 194 -9.48 5.07 -3.78
C PHE A 194 -8.71 4.41 -4.91
N ASP A 195 -7.91 3.41 -4.56
CA ASP A 195 -7.26 2.55 -5.56
C ASP A 195 -8.30 1.65 -6.25
N ALA A 196 -8.00 1.21 -7.47
CA ALA A 196 -8.91 0.45 -8.32
C ALA A 196 -9.26 -0.95 -7.79
N ASP A 197 -8.51 -1.47 -6.82
CA ASP A 197 -8.78 -2.73 -6.13
C ASP A 197 -9.58 -2.54 -4.83
N PHE A 198 -9.85 -1.30 -4.43
CA PHE A 198 -10.48 -1.00 -3.17
C PHE A 198 -12.00 -0.91 -3.28
N GLN A 199 -12.67 -1.43 -2.25
CA GLN A 199 -14.12 -1.44 -2.12
C GLN A 199 -14.47 -0.77 -0.78
N PRO A 200 -14.72 0.56 -0.77
CA PRO A 200 -15.09 1.24 0.47
C PRO A 200 -16.44 0.75 1.00
N GLU A 201 -16.57 0.72 2.32
CA GLU A 201 -17.88 0.49 2.97
C GLU A 201 -18.83 1.67 2.66
N PRO A 202 -20.15 1.44 2.52
CA PRO A 202 -21.10 2.50 2.18
C PRO A 202 -21.08 3.69 3.15
N ASP A 203 -20.75 3.47 4.42
CA ASP A 203 -20.69 4.49 5.47
C ASP A 203 -19.34 5.24 5.54
N PHE A 204 -18.42 4.97 4.62
CA PHE A 204 -17.06 5.51 4.66
C PHE A 204 -17.02 7.04 4.74
N LEU A 205 -17.81 7.74 3.92
CA LEU A 205 -17.84 9.20 3.91
C LEU A 205 -18.45 9.77 5.21
N TRP A 206 -19.53 9.17 5.72
CA TRP A 206 -20.12 9.51 7.01
C TRP A 206 -19.15 9.41 8.17
N ARG A 207 -18.18 8.48 8.10
CA ARG A 207 -17.19 8.26 9.17
C ARG A 207 -15.97 9.15 9.05
N THR A 208 -15.70 9.72 7.89
CA THR A 208 -14.42 10.39 7.60
C THR A 208 -14.57 11.89 7.38
N ILE A 209 -15.62 12.32 6.68
CA ILE A 209 -15.90 13.73 6.40
C ILE A 209 -16.11 14.57 7.67
N PRO A 210 -16.79 14.10 8.74
CA PRO A 210 -16.98 14.91 9.95
C PRO A 210 -15.66 15.33 10.60
N PHE A 211 -14.60 14.51 10.51
CA PHE A 211 -13.27 14.89 11.01
C PHE A 211 -12.71 16.11 10.27
N LEU A 212 -12.90 16.21 8.95
CA LEU A 212 -12.47 17.37 8.16
C LEU A 212 -13.38 18.57 8.39
N ALA A 213 -14.70 18.34 8.45
CA ALA A 213 -15.70 19.41 8.60
C ALA A 213 -15.56 20.14 9.94
N HIS A 214 -15.36 19.42 11.05
CA HIS A 214 -15.31 20.00 12.38
C HIS A 214 -13.94 20.54 12.80
N ASN A 215 -12.87 20.16 12.11
CA ASN A 215 -11.49 20.50 12.49
C ASN A 215 -10.79 21.24 11.33
N PRO A 216 -10.91 22.58 11.23
CA PRO A 216 -10.38 23.33 10.09
C PRO A 216 -8.85 23.29 9.95
N GLN A 217 -8.12 22.89 11.00
CA GLN A 217 -6.66 22.67 10.95
C GLN A 217 -6.28 21.29 10.38
N LEU A 218 -7.24 20.42 10.14
CA LEU A 218 -7.02 19.05 9.67
C LEU A 218 -7.14 19.04 8.14
N ALA A 219 -6.02 18.79 7.46
CA ALA A 219 -5.97 18.72 6.00
C ALA A 219 -6.21 17.30 5.46
N LEU A 220 -5.96 16.27 6.27
CA LEU A 220 -5.90 14.89 5.82
C LEU A 220 -6.51 13.91 6.83
N VAL A 221 -7.46 13.10 6.38
CA VAL A 221 -7.91 11.88 7.08
C VAL A 221 -7.40 10.66 6.32
N GLN A 222 -6.64 9.82 7.02
CA GLN A 222 -6.16 8.55 6.51
C GLN A 222 -6.86 7.41 7.25
N THR A 223 -7.42 6.46 6.50
CA THR A 223 -8.04 5.26 7.07
C THR A 223 -7.10 4.06 7.02
N ARG A 224 -7.40 3.04 7.84
CA ARG A 224 -6.64 1.79 7.86
C ARG A 224 -7.04 0.93 6.68
N TRP A 225 -6.06 0.40 5.96
CA TRP A 225 -6.28 -0.64 4.96
C TRP A 225 -6.47 -2.01 5.60
N LYS A 226 -7.48 -2.74 5.13
CA LYS A 226 -7.77 -4.12 5.50
C LYS A 226 -7.96 -4.94 4.22
N PHE A 227 -7.28 -6.08 4.15
CA PHE A 227 -7.49 -7.04 3.07
C PHE A 227 -8.76 -7.86 3.34
N GLY A 228 -9.65 -7.95 2.35
CA GLY A 228 -10.87 -8.77 2.43
C GLY A 228 -10.61 -10.28 2.42
N ASN A 229 -9.47 -10.71 1.88
CA ASN A 229 -9.08 -12.12 1.80
C ASN A 229 -7.77 -12.36 2.57
N LEU A 230 -7.87 -12.85 3.81
CA LEU A 230 -6.71 -13.39 4.54
C LEU A 230 -7.04 -14.75 5.13
N ALA A 231 -6.99 -15.76 4.26
CA ALA A 231 -6.47 -17.07 4.62
C ALA A 231 -5.08 -17.23 4.00
N PHE A 232 -4.12 -16.37 4.35
CA PHE A 232 -2.70 -16.71 4.35
C PHE A 232 -1.85 -15.57 4.94
N SER A 233 -1.05 -15.94 5.94
CA SER A 233 0.12 -15.24 6.48
C SER A 233 0.09 -13.73 6.66
N GLN A 234 -0.02 -13.38 7.94
CA GLN A 234 0.35 -12.13 8.56
C GLN A 234 1.83 -11.77 8.29
N VAL A 235 2.10 -11.20 7.12
CA VAL A 235 3.32 -10.43 6.88
C VAL A 235 2.94 -8.96 6.88
N PHE A 236 3.35 -8.31 7.97
CA PHE A 236 3.33 -6.87 8.14
C PHE A 236 4.30 -6.24 7.11
N LEU A 237 3.86 -6.11 5.86
CA LEU A 237 4.52 -5.27 4.86
C LEU A 237 3.78 -3.95 4.84
N THR A 238 4.33 -2.99 5.58
CA THR A 238 4.08 -1.56 5.42
C THR A 238 4.61 -1.15 4.04
N LEU A 239 3.94 -1.55 2.97
CA LEU A 239 4.13 -0.95 1.66
C LEU A 239 3.10 0.16 1.51
N ILE A 240 3.66 1.34 1.28
CA ILE A 240 3.04 2.65 1.34
C ILE A 240 2.15 2.81 0.12
N TRP A 241 0.83 2.74 0.31
CA TRP A 241 -0.06 3.75 -0.25
C TRP A 241 -1.26 3.98 0.68
N PRO A 242 -1.36 5.17 1.32
CA PRO A 242 -2.52 5.51 2.14
C PRO A 242 -3.73 5.90 1.29
N PHE A 243 -4.94 5.51 1.73
CA PHE A 243 -6.16 6.21 1.37
C PHE A 243 -6.14 7.57 2.03
N ILE A 244 -6.46 8.59 1.26
CA ILE A 244 -6.34 9.98 1.66
C ILE A 244 -7.66 10.64 1.34
N ILE A 245 -8.34 11.15 2.36
CA ILE A 245 -9.31 12.23 2.16
C ILE A 245 -8.60 13.53 2.49
N CYS A 246 -8.35 14.33 1.46
CA CYS A 246 -7.80 15.66 1.60
C CYS A 246 -8.93 16.70 1.63
N SER A 247 -8.83 17.64 2.57
CA SER A 247 -9.55 18.92 2.48
C SER A 247 -8.89 19.75 1.37
N VAL A 248 -9.68 20.28 0.44
CA VAL A 248 -9.19 21.12 -0.68
C VAL A 248 -9.38 22.61 -0.37
N ARG A 249 -9.56 22.99 0.90
CA ARG A 249 -9.66 24.39 1.29
C ARG A 249 -8.31 25.08 1.04
N TYR A 250 -8.27 25.93 0.01
CA TYR A 250 -7.21 26.90 -0.25
C TYR A 250 -7.26 28.05 0.77
#